data_AF-A0A952PSQ5-F1
#
_entry.id   AF-A0A952PSQ5-F1
#
_cell.length_a   1.000
_cell.length_b   1.000
_cell.length_c   1.000
_cell.angle_alpha   90.00
_cell.angle_beta   90.00
_cell.angle_gamma   90.00
#
_symmetry.space_group_name_H-M   'P 1'
#
loop_
_entity.id
_entity.type
_entity.pdbx_description
1 polymer ?
#
loop_
_entity_poly.entity_id
_entity_poly.type
_entity_poly.pdbx_seq_one_letter_code
_entity_poly.pdbx_strand_id
1 'polypeptide(L)'
;MDKLNVAIIGFGRFGQLWSSILKDDFNVMVFDPSPNAAKTAPEHGASLVSLEEALSCDTIFYCVPISSFEQVICEHSQILARLGGSRTLIDVLSVKLHPKAVFEKYLPEGIHAILTHPMFGPDSVNSNGLTNQPIVIDKLKVSDQIYQFWKNYFAQKEMRVIEMDADEHDRLAAQSQGVTHFVGRILGEFGLEPTSIDTLGAQKLQEIKTQVCHDTWQLFVDLQTYNPHTRAMRLKISEAQTKIFDQLLPNRIYKDRLVIGIQGGRGSFNEEAARYYLSRTPECKFELHYLHTTENVLRALHEGVVDRGQFAIHNSLGGIVTETVQASAKYRFDIIEEFGIKISHALMISKDAEFSEVDTIMTHPQVLRQCHTNLLQKYSKLKQTSGEGDLVDHAKVAELLASGELPKNIAVMGSRTLAEINDLKIIEDNLQDLDSNFTSFLWVQRP
;
A
#
# COMPACT_ATOMS: atom_id res chain seq x y z
N MET A 1 35.42 44.48 15.69
CA MET A 1 34.19 44.27 16.48
C MET A 1 34.20 42.81 16.89
N ASP A 2 33.96 42.52 18.16
CA ASP A 2 33.89 41.14 18.62
C ASP A 2 32.74 40.43 17.90
N LYS A 3 33.00 39.22 17.40
CA LYS A 3 31.97 38.38 16.76
C LYS A 3 30.90 38.04 17.81
N LEU A 4 29.62 38.11 17.41
CA LEU A 4 28.51 37.66 18.26
C LEU A 4 28.59 36.14 18.48
N ASN A 5 28.11 35.69 19.64
CA ASN A 5 28.11 34.26 19.98
C ASN A 5 26.82 33.61 19.50
N VAL A 6 26.96 32.55 18.71
CA VAL A 6 25.85 31.74 18.20
C VAL A 6 26.05 30.30 18.63
N ALA A 7 25.01 29.69 19.17
CA ALA A 7 25.02 28.27 19.51
C ALA A 7 24.35 27.41 18.44
N ILE A 8 24.85 26.20 18.25
CA ILE A 8 24.21 25.13 17.49
C ILE A 8 23.96 23.95 18.44
N ILE A 9 22.69 23.58 18.59
CA ILE A 9 22.25 22.40 19.34
C ILE A 9 22.00 21.28 18.34
N GLY A 10 22.76 20.19 18.44
CA GLY A 10 22.77 19.09 17.48
C GLY A 10 23.82 19.28 16.39
N PHE A 11 24.84 18.43 16.40
CA PHE A 11 26.04 18.50 15.57
C PHE A 11 26.20 17.27 14.66
N GLY A 12 25.08 16.76 14.17
CA GLY A 12 25.04 15.83 13.05
C GLY A 12 25.42 16.50 11.73
N ARG A 13 25.17 15.82 10.60
CA ARG A 13 25.48 16.30 9.24
C ARG A 13 25.00 17.74 8.98
N PHE A 14 23.79 18.06 9.43
CA PHE A 14 23.20 19.39 9.20
C PHE A 14 23.73 20.47 10.15
N GLY A 15 24.01 20.13 11.41
CA GLY A 15 24.66 21.06 12.34
C GLY A 15 26.07 21.43 11.89
N GLN A 16 26.82 20.47 11.33
CA GLN A 16 28.13 20.71 10.73
C GLN A 16 28.08 21.65 9.52
N LEU A 17 27.03 21.54 8.69
CA LEU A 17 26.77 22.47 7.59
C LEU A 17 26.46 23.87 8.13
N TRP A 18 25.61 24.00 9.15
CA TRP A 18 25.32 25.30 9.74
C TRP A 18 26.55 25.96 10.36
N SER A 19 27.42 25.18 11.00
CA SER A 19 28.70 25.66 11.50
C SER A 19 29.57 26.24 10.38
N SER A 20 29.64 25.56 9.22
CA SER A 20 30.44 26.05 8.09
C SER A 20 29.88 27.34 7.48
N ILE A 21 28.56 27.55 7.53
CA ILE A 21 27.90 28.77 7.07
C ILE A 21 28.19 29.96 8.01
N LEU A 22 28.19 29.71 9.32
CA LEU A 22 28.20 30.74 10.37
C LEU A 22 29.60 31.13 10.87
N LYS A 23 30.59 30.23 10.81
CA LYS A 23 31.92 30.40 11.44
C LYS A 23 32.69 31.65 11.00
N ASP A 24 32.47 32.12 9.78
CA ASP A 24 33.20 33.27 9.24
C ASP A 24 32.72 34.58 9.86
N ASP A 25 31.47 34.64 10.33
CA ASP A 25 30.83 35.86 10.85
C ASP A 25 30.58 35.83 12.36
N PHE A 26 30.47 34.63 12.96
CA PHE A 26 30.10 34.42 14.36
C PHE A 26 31.12 33.56 15.11
N ASN A 27 31.11 33.67 16.43
CA ASN A 27 31.73 32.69 17.31
C ASN A 27 30.76 31.53 17.49
N VAL A 28 31.03 30.41 16.80
CA VAL A 28 30.13 29.25 16.79
C VAL A 28 30.44 28.34 17.97
N MET A 29 29.49 28.24 18.89
CA MET A 29 29.49 27.32 20.01
C MET A 29 28.58 26.13 19.69
N VAL A 30 28.99 24.92 20.07
CA VAL A 30 28.25 23.70 19.72
C VAL A 30 27.98 22.89 20.97
N PHE A 31 26.76 22.37 21.07
CA PHE A 31 26.42 21.33 22.01
C PHE A 31 25.78 20.14 21.27
N ASP A 32 26.30 18.95 21.51
CA ASP A 32 25.71 17.69 21.07
C ASP A 32 26.00 16.61 22.13
N PRO A 33 25.01 15.76 22.47
CA PRO A 33 25.20 14.69 23.46
C PRO A 33 26.17 13.59 22.98
N SER A 34 26.44 13.50 21.68
CA SER A 34 27.35 12.52 21.09
C SER A 34 28.81 12.84 21.43
N PRO A 35 29.60 11.86 21.92
CA PRO A 35 31.01 12.06 22.18
C PRO A 35 31.83 12.35 20.92
N ASN A 36 31.29 12.05 19.73
CA ASN A 36 31.95 12.33 18.45
C ASN A 36 32.01 13.84 18.13
N ALA A 37 31.16 14.66 18.75
CA ALA A 37 31.15 16.10 18.53
C ALA A 37 32.45 16.77 19.00
N ALA A 38 33.12 16.22 20.03
CA ALA A 38 34.39 16.73 20.53
C ALA A 38 35.52 16.68 19.48
N LYS A 39 35.47 15.72 18.56
CA LYS A 39 36.45 15.59 17.47
C LYS A 39 36.08 16.44 16.27
N THR A 40 34.79 16.46 15.92
CA THR A 40 34.30 17.07 14.68
C THR A 40 34.10 18.59 14.79
N ALA A 41 33.73 19.13 15.95
CA ALA A 41 33.46 20.57 16.09
C ALA A 41 34.67 21.46 15.73
N PRO A 42 35.90 21.17 16.21
CA PRO A 42 37.07 21.96 15.84
C PRO A 42 37.39 21.93 14.34
N GLU A 43 37.20 20.78 13.67
CA GLU A 43 37.41 20.62 12.22
C GLU A 43 36.48 21.52 11.40
N HIS A 44 35.31 21.85 11.96
CA HIS A 44 34.29 22.70 11.35
C HIS A 44 34.29 24.15 11.89
N GLY A 45 35.35 24.55 12.59
CA GLY A 45 35.54 25.92 13.09
C GLY A 45 34.62 26.30 14.25
N ALA A 46 34.16 25.32 15.03
CA ALA A 46 33.31 25.52 16.19
C ALA A 46 33.94 25.00 17.49
N SER A 47 33.51 25.58 18.61
CA SER A 47 33.94 25.18 19.95
C SER A 47 32.86 24.32 20.60
N LEU A 48 33.19 23.10 21.02
CA LEU A 48 32.29 22.29 21.84
C LEU A 48 32.21 22.90 23.25
N VAL A 49 30.99 23.15 23.73
CA VAL A 49 30.72 23.75 25.03
C VAL A 49 29.69 22.93 25.82
N SER A 50 29.52 23.25 27.11
CA SER A 50 28.43 22.68 27.91
C SER A 50 27.07 23.18 27.41
N LEU A 51 25.99 22.45 27.75
CA LEU A 51 24.63 22.87 27.40
C LEU A 51 24.29 24.26 27.94
N GLU A 52 24.70 24.56 29.18
CA GLU A 52 24.42 25.85 29.81
C GLU A 52 25.17 27.01 29.14
N GLU A 53 26.41 26.79 28.69
CA GLU A 53 27.15 27.77 27.89
C GLU A 53 26.51 27.99 26.52
N ALA A 54 26.11 26.91 25.82
CA ALA A 54 25.40 27.02 24.55
C ALA A 54 24.08 27.80 24.70
N LEU A 55 23.30 27.50 25.74
CA LEU A 55 22.04 28.20 26.02
C LEU A 55 22.24 29.63 26.54
N SER A 56 23.46 30.02 26.89
CA SER A 56 23.78 31.40 27.26
C SER A 56 24.06 32.30 26.06
N CYS A 57 24.17 31.76 24.85
CA CYS A 57 24.38 32.54 23.62
C CYS A 57 23.18 33.40 23.24
N ASP A 58 23.43 34.49 22.50
CA ASP A 58 22.39 35.43 22.06
C ASP A 58 21.40 34.80 21.07
N THR A 59 21.90 33.91 20.21
CA THR A 59 21.10 33.13 19.26
C THR A 59 21.48 31.65 19.30
N ILE A 60 20.46 30.79 19.23
CA ILE A 60 20.61 29.33 19.35
C ILE A 60 19.89 28.67 18.17
N PHE A 61 20.63 27.96 17.33
CA PHE A 61 20.12 27.16 16.22
C PHE A 61 19.85 25.72 16.68
N TYR A 62 18.65 25.21 16.44
CA TYR A 62 18.28 23.83 16.76
C TYR A 62 18.34 22.93 15.52
N CYS A 63 19.41 22.16 15.43
CA CYS A 63 19.72 21.18 14.38
C CYS A 63 19.52 19.73 14.89
N VAL A 64 18.43 19.50 15.62
CA VAL A 64 18.07 18.18 16.19
C VAL A 64 17.02 17.47 15.32
N PRO A 65 16.86 16.14 15.43
CA PRO A 65 15.77 15.43 14.76
C PRO A 65 14.40 16.01 15.12
N ILE A 66 13.47 16.01 14.15
CA ILE A 66 12.13 16.58 14.33
C ILE A 66 11.41 15.85 15.47
N SER A 67 11.52 14.52 15.54
CA SER A 67 10.90 13.71 16.59
C SER A 67 11.39 14.03 18.01
N SER A 68 12.62 14.53 18.14
CA SER A 68 13.24 14.83 19.43
C SER A 68 13.05 16.29 19.83
N PHE A 69 12.57 17.14 18.91
CA PHE A 69 12.53 18.59 19.09
C PHE A 69 11.67 19.01 20.30
N GLU A 70 10.47 18.44 20.46
CA GLU A 70 9.60 18.78 21.59
C GLU A 70 10.26 18.49 22.94
N GLN A 71 10.87 17.32 23.08
CA GLN A 71 11.57 16.94 24.31
C GLN A 71 12.74 17.88 24.60
N VAL A 72 13.55 18.17 23.58
CA VAL A 72 14.71 19.08 23.70
C VAL A 72 14.28 20.47 24.13
N ILE A 73 13.24 21.05 23.50
CA ILE A 73 12.74 22.37 23.89
C ILE A 73 12.16 22.35 25.30
N CYS A 74 11.41 21.30 25.67
CA CYS A 74 10.88 21.15 27.01
C CYS A 74 12.00 21.16 28.08
N GLU A 75 13.05 20.38 27.89
CA GLU A 75 14.20 20.32 28.80
C GLU A 75 14.95 21.68 28.86
N HIS A 76 15.20 22.29 27.70
CA HIS A 76 15.97 23.53 27.61
C HIS A 76 15.19 24.74 28.16
N SER A 77 13.85 24.72 28.10
CA SER A 77 12.99 25.80 28.60
C SER A 77 13.22 26.10 30.08
N GLN A 78 13.49 25.08 30.90
CA GLN A 78 13.74 25.21 32.32
C GLN A 78 15.07 25.93 32.59
N ILE A 79 16.09 25.61 31.81
CA ILE A 79 17.41 26.24 31.89
C ILE A 79 17.35 27.68 31.39
N LEU A 80 16.67 27.93 30.25
CA LEU A 80 16.49 29.26 29.70
C LEU A 80 15.73 30.19 30.67
N ALA A 81 14.70 29.67 31.35
CA ALA A 81 13.99 30.41 32.38
C ALA A 81 14.89 30.78 33.57
N ARG A 82 15.78 29.87 33.99
CA ARG A 82 16.76 30.11 35.05
C ARG A 82 17.81 31.13 34.66
N LEU A 83 18.33 31.05 33.42
CA LEU A 83 19.34 31.98 32.91
C LEU A 83 18.79 33.41 32.76
N GLY A 84 17.49 33.55 32.47
CA GLY A 84 16.82 34.85 32.32
C GLY A 84 17.37 35.68 31.14
N GLY A 85 16.75 36.81 30.83
CA GLY A 85 17.14 37.67 29.70
C GLY A 85 16.65 37.17 28.33
N SER A 86 16.92 37.97 27.30
CA SER A 86 16.39 37.76 25.95
C SER A 86 17.37 37.02 25.05
N ARG A 87 16.87 36.00 24.34
CA ARG A 87 17.61 35.19 23.36
C ARG A 87 16.71 34.88 22.18
N THR A 88 17.32 34.54 21.04
CA THR A 88 16.58 34.12 19.84
C THR A 88 16.82 32.65 19.57
N LEU A 89 15.75 31.85 19.56
CA LEU A 89 15.81 30.46 19.13
C LEU A 89 15.45 30.37 17.64
N ILE A 90 16.22 29.61 16.87
CA ILE A 90 15.99 29.39 15.45
C ILE A 90 15.92 27.89 15.20
N ASP A 91 14.76 27.39 14.78
CA ASP A 91 14.66 26.01 14.30
C ASP A 91 15.11 25.93 12.84
N VAL A 92 15.69 24.80 12.44
CA VAL A 92 16.06 24.52 11.03
C VAL A 92 15.44 23.22 10.53
N LEU A 93 14.33 22.81 11.14
CA LEU A 93 13.66 21.53 10.86
C LEU A 93 13.02 21.56 9.47
N SER A 94 12.74 20.39 8.90
CA SER A 94 12.11 20.31 7.57
C SER A 94 10.59 20.43 7.56
N VAL A 95 9.97 20.60 8.73
CA VAL A 95 8.54 20.89 8.93
C VAL A 95 8.40 22.12 9.83
N LYS A 96 7.29 22.85 9.77
CA LYS A 96 7.15 24.15 10.45
C LYS A 96 5.97 24.23 11.42
N LEU A 97 4.87 23.51 11.18
CA LEU A 97 3.76 23.48 12.13
C LEU A 97 4.15 22.85 13.46
N HIS A 98 4.96 21.79 13.42
CA HIS A 98 5.44 21.14 14.64
C HIS A 98 6.34 22.06 15.50
N PRO A 99 7.46 22.62 15.02
CA PRO A 99 8.28 23.51 15.84
C PRO A 99 7.54 24.77 16.27
N LYS A 100 6.61 25.29 15.45
CA LYS A 100 5.70 26.37 15.85
C LYS A 100 4.92 26.03 17.12
N ALA A 101 4.20 24.91 17.11
CA ALA A 101 3.40 24.47 18.24
C ALA A 101 4.24 24.19 19.49
N VAL A 102 5.43 23.60 19.31
CA VAL A 102 6.38 23.34 20.41
C VAL A 102 6.86 24.66 21.02
N PHE A 103 7.26 25.63 20.21
CA PHE A 103 7.68 26.93 20.70
C PHE A 103 6.55 27.69 21.41
N GLU A 104 5.35 27.71 20.86
CA GLU A 104 4.18 28.34 21.51
C GLU A 104 3.87 27.70 22.87
N LYS A 105 4.12 26.40 23.03
CA LYS A 105 3.86 25.64 24.25
C LYS A 105 4.91 25.84 25.34
N TYR A 106 6.19 25.94 24.98
CA TYR A 106 7.29 25.82 25.95
C TYR A 106 8.17 27.06 26.12
N LEU A 107 8.07 28.06 25.24
CA LEU A 107 8.98 29.22 25.32
C LEU A 107 8.72 30.08 26.57
N PRO A 108 9.75 30.30 27.41
CA PRO A 108 9.67 31.24 28.53
C PRO A 108 9.41 32.69 28.06
N GLU A 109 9.06 33.55 29.01
CA GLU A 109 8.96 34.99 28.78
C GLU A 109 10.33 35.59 28.40
N GLY A 110 10.34 36.58 27.51
CA GLY A 110 11.58 37.22 27.02
C GLY A 110 12.35 36.43 25.96
N ILE A 111 12.02 35.16 25.71
CA ILE A 111 12.62 34.36 24.64
C ILE A 111 11.89 34.57 23.32
N HIS A 112 12.67 34.77 22.26
CA HIS A 112 12.21 34.95 20.89
C HIS A 112 12.34 33.67 20.07
N ALA A 113 11.53 33.53 19.03
CA ALA A 113 11.63 32.43 18.08
C ALA A 113 11.40 32.84 16.63
N ILE A 114 12.20 32.25 15.76
CA ILE A 114 12.10 32.31 14.30
C ILE A 114 12.05 30.86 13.80
N LEU A 115 11.13 30.57 12.89
CA LEU A 115 11.11 29.27 12.23
C LEU A 115 11.87 29.39 10.92
N THR A 116 12.75 28.43 10.63
CA THR A 116 13.44 28.38 9.32
C THR A 116 13.44 26.99 8.74
N HIS A 117 13.57 26.90 7.43
CA HIS A 117 13.87 25.66 6.75
C HIS A 117 14.77 25.95 5.55
N PRO A 118 16.07 25.65 5.65
CA PRO A 118 16.93 25.62 4.47
C PRO A 118 16.49 24.46 3.58
N MET A 119 16.04 24.76 2.37
CA MET A 119 15.54 23.76 1.41
C MET A 119 16.69 23.02 0.70
N PHE A 120 17.80 22.84 1.41
CA PHE A 120 19.04 22.24 0.93
C PHE A 120 19.71 21.49 2.07
N GLY A 121 20.41 20.41 1.74
CA GLY A 121 21.24 19.64 2.66
C GLY A 121 22.73 19.73 2.30
N PRO A 122 23.61 19.04 3.07
CA PRO A 122 25.04 19.04 2.83
C PRO A 122 25.41 18.62 1.40
N ASP A 123 24.70 17.63 0.84
CA ASP A 123 24.99 17.09 -0.49
C ASP A 123 24.68 18.10 -1.60
N SER A 124 23.64 18.92 -1.43
CA SER A 124 23.29 20.01 -2.37
C SER A 124 24.33 21.14 -2.33
N VAL A 125 24.73 21.55 -1.12
CA VAL A 125 25.72 22.63 -0.93
C VAL A 125 27.10 22.23 -1.43
N ASN A 126 27.52 20.98 -1.20
CA ASN A 126 28.80 20.48 -1.70
C ASN A 126 28.88 20.52 -3.24
N SER A 127 27.73 20.38 -3.92
CA SER A 127 27.66 20.37 -5.38
C SER A 127 27.50 21.76 -5.99
N ASN A 128 26.69 22.63 -5.37
CA ASN A 128 26.21 23.87 -6.00
C ASN A 128 26.53 25.15 -5.19
N GLY A 129 27.13 25.03 -4.01
CA GLY A 129 27.28 26.15 -3.07
C GLY A 129 25.95 26.61 -2.47
N LEU A 130 25.97 27.79 -1.83
CA LEU A 130 24.81 28.40 -1.16
C LEU A 130 24.03 29.35 -2.08
N THR A 131 24.65 29.84 -3.14
CA THR A 131 24.07 30.84 -4.05
C THR A 131 22.74 30.36 -4.63
N ASN A 132 21.70 31.18 -4.48
CA ASN A 132 20.33 30.95 -4.94
C ASN A 132 19.62 29.71 -4.33
N GLN A 133 20.21 29.07 -3.32
CA GLN A 133 19.54 28.00 -2.58
C GLN A 133 18.38 28.58 -1.75
N PRO A 134 17.20 27.94 -1.72
CA PRO A 134 16.05 28.49 -1.01
C PRO A 134 16.20 28.31 0.51
N ILE A 135 15.86 29.34 1.27
CA ILE A 135 15.65 29.25 2.72
C ILE A 135 14.31 29.89 3.08
N VAL A 136 13.45 29.11 3.71
CA VAL A 136 12.15 29.59 4.19
C VAL A 136 12.32 30.17 5.59
N ILE A 137 11.64 31.29 5.87
CA ILE A 137 11.66 31.96 7.17
C ILE A 137 10.25 32.44 7.58
N ASP A 138 9.84 32.12 8.80
CA ASP A 138 8.57 32.57 9.41
C ASP A 138 8.84 33.36 10.70
N LYS A 139 8.14 34.49 10.85
CA LYS A 139 8.23 35.37 12.01
C LYS A 139 7.26 34.90 13.10
N LEU A 140 7.70 34.03 14.00
CA LEU A 140 6.85 33.50 15.07
C LEU A 140 6.69 34.47 16.27
N LYS A 141 7.75 34.64 17.07
CA LYS A 141 7.70 35.44 18.31
C LYS A 141 8.98 36.25 18.43
N VAL A 142 9.09 37.34 17.67
CA VAL A 142 10.32 38.14 17.60
C VAL A 142 10.03 39.58 17.14
N SER A 143 10.91 40.52 17.48
CA SER A 143 10.84 41.90 16.98
C SER A 143 11.19 41.98 15.49
N ASP A 144 10.70 43.03 14.80
CA ASP A 144 11.05 43.27 13.40
C ASP A 144 12.55 43.45 13.19
N GLN A 145 13.25 44.07 14.15
CA GLN A 145 14.69 44.30 14.04
C GLN A 145 15.48 42.99 13.98
N ILE A 146 15.21 42.04 14.88
CA ILE A 146 15.92 40.75 14.91
C ILE A 146 15.52 39.90 13.71
N TYR A 147 14.25 39.94 13.31
CA TYR A 147 13.77 39.23 12.12
C TYR A 147 14.46 39.73 10.84
N GLN A 148 14.50 41.06 10.63
CA GLN A 148 15.17 41.66 9.48
C GLN A 148 16.68 41.41 9.50
N PHE A 149 17.31 41.35 10.68
CA PHE A 149 18.72 40.99 10.79
C PHE A 149 19.00 39.60 10.18
N TRP A 150 18.27 38.57 10.63
CA TRP A 150 18.49 37.20 10.13
C TRP A 150 18.10 37.03 8.66
N LYS A 151 17.00 37.65 8.25
CA LYS A 151 16.59 37.70 6.83
C LYS A 151 17.70 38.31 5.96
N ASN A 152 18.25 39.45 6.34
CA ASN A 152 19.32 40.11 5.59
C ASN A 152 20.62 39.31 5.63
N TYR A 153 20.94 38.68 6.77
CA TYR A 153 22.11 37.81 6.88
C TYR A 153 22.05 36.63 5.89
N PHE A 154 20.91 35.93 5.80
CA PHE A 154 20.75 34.85 4.83
C PHE A 154 20.82 35.33 3.38
N ALA A 155 20.26 36.52 3.09
CA ALA A 155 20.38 37.13 1.77
C ALA A 155 21.83 37.53 1.42
N GLN A 156 22.62 38.00 2.40
CA GLN A 156 24.04 38.32 2.21
C GLN A 156 24.91 37.07 1.96
N LYS A 157 24.47 35.91 2.45
CA LYS A 157 25.03 34.60 2.09
C LYS A 157 24.56 34.10 0.71
N GLU A 158 23.96 34.97 -0.09
CA GLU A 158 23.43 34.72 -1.42
C GLU A 158 22.31 33.68 -1.47
N MET A 159 21.67 33.38 -0.33
CA MET A 159 20.52 32.47 -0.29
C MET A 159 19.27 33.20 -0.79
N ARG A 160 18.38 32.46 -1.43
CA ARG A 160 17.05 32.96 -1.82
C ARG A 160 16.11 32.85 -0.63
N VAL A 161 15.97 33.94 0.11
CA VAL A 161 15.10 34.01 1.29
C VAL A 161 13.63 34.09 0.87
N ILE A 162 12.80 33.20 1.42
CA ILE A 162 11.37 33.09 1.13
C ILE A 162 10.61 33.25 2.45
N GLU A 163 9.83 34.32 2.56
CA GLU A 163 8.95 34.53 3.71
C GLU A 163 7.66 33.75 3.49
N MET A 164 7.29 32.90 4.45
CA MET A 164 6.14 32.00 4.33
C MET A 164 5.72 31.55 5.72
N ASP A 165 4.40 31.51 5.98
CA ASP A 165 3.91 31.00 7.25
C ASP A 165 4.06 29.48 7.37
N ALA A 166 4.05 28.97 8.60
CA ALA A 166 4.26 27.55 8.89
C ALA A 166 3.27 26.58 8.18
N ASP A 167 1.99 26.95 8.03
CA ASP A 167 1.01 26.05 7.38
C ASP A 167 1.19 26.07 5.86
N GLU A 168 1.39 27.25 5.27
CA GLU A 168 1.70 27.38 3.85
C GLU A 168 2.96 26.60 3.49
N HIS A 169 4.00 26.72 4.31
CA HIS A 169 5.22 25.92 4.18
C HIS A 169 4.91 24.43 4.18
N ASP A 170 4.27 23.90 5.22
CA ASP A 170 4.07 22.46 5.33
C ASP A 170 3.17 21.91 4.23
N ARG A 171 2.19 22.69 3.76
CA ARG A 171 1.35 22.33 2.62
C ARG A 171 2.16 22.21 1.32
N LEU A 172 3.05 23.16 1.04
CA LEU A 172 3.92 23.15 -0.14
C LEU A 172 5.03 22.11 -0.04
N ALA A 173 5.64 21.97 1.13
CA ALA A 173 6.66 20.98 1.43
C ALA A 173 6.11 19.57 1.26
N ALA A 174 4.87 19.31 1.69
CA ALA A 174 4.21 18.03 1.43
C ALA A 174 4.13 17.75 -0.08
N GLN A 175 3.72 18.71 -0.90
CA GLN A 175 3.57 18.51 -2.36
C GLN A 175 4.89 18.52 -3.14
N SER A 176 6.01 18.84 -2.51
CA SER A 176 7.33 18.89 -3.13
C SER A 176 8.29 17.92 -2.44
N GLN A 177 8.98 18.35 -1.38
CA GLN A 177 9.92 17.53 -0.61
C GLN A 177 9.27 16.22 -0.12
N GLY A 178 8.04 16.27 0.39
CA GLY A 178 7.30 15.09 0.83
C GLY A 178 7.11 14.05 -0.27
N VAL A 179 6.77 14.49 -1.49
CA VAL A 179 6.65 13.64 -2.68
C VAL A 179 8.01 13.08 -3.07
N THR A 180 9.04 13.94 -3.17
CA THR A 180 10.40 13.54 -3.56
C THR A 180 10.97 12.48 -2.63
N HIS A 181 10.84 12.66 -1.32
CA HIS A 181 11.31 11.68 -0.35
C HIS A 181 10.49 10.38 -0.40
N PHE A 182 9.17 10.47 -0.55
CA PHE A 182 8.32 9.28 -0.61
C PHE A 182 8.61 8.44 -1.86
N VAL A 183 8.67 9.08 -3.04
CA VAL A 183 9.02 8.41 -4.30
C VAL A 183 10.45 7.90 -4.25
N GLY A 184 11.42 8.69 -3.78
CA GLY A 184 12.81 8.26 -3.65
C GLY A 184 12.97 6.99 -2.79
N ARG A 185 12.24 6.88 -1.68
CA ARG A 185 12.23 5.66 -0.86
C ARG A 185 11.54 4.49 -1.54
N ILE A 186 10.46 4.71 -2.29
CA ILE A 186 9.83 3.66 -3.11
C ILE A 186 10.82 3.13 -4.16
N LEU A 187 11.58 4.01 -4.82
CA LEU A 187 12.60 3.60 -5.79
C LEU A 187 13.73 2.80 -5.13
N GLY A 188 14.09 3.15 -3.89
CA GLY A 188 15.01 2.37 -3.07
C GLY A 188 14.49 0.96 -2.79
N GLU A 189 13.25 0.84 -2.31
CA GLU A 189 12.59 -0.44 -2.01
C GLU A 189 12.38 -1.29 -3.27
N PHE A 190 12.04 -0.66 -4.39
CA PHE A 190 11.94 -1.31 -5.71
C PHE A 190 13.29 -1.90 -6.17
N GLY A 191 14.42 -1.41 -5.65
CA GLY A 191 15.74 -1.83 -6.08
C GLY A 191 16.16 -1.23 -7.41
N LEU A 192 15.82 0.05 -7.66
CA LEU A 192 16.20 0.74 -8.90
C LEU A 192 17.74 0.87 -8.97
N GLU A 193 18.41 0.13 -9.85
CA GLU A 193 19.88 0.18 -10.03
C GLU A 193 20.27 0.77 -11.38
N PRO A 194 21.43 1.46 -11.49
CA PRO A 194 21.89 2.03 -12.75
C PRO A 194 22.11 0.96 -13.83
N THR A 195 21.86 1.31 -15.09
CA THR A 195 22.06 0.41 -16.24
C THR A 195 22.92 1.04 -17.32
N SER A 196 23.46 0.21 -18.23
CA SER A 196 24.26 0.69 -19.37
C SER A 196 23.46 1.45 -20.43
N ILE A 197 22.13 1.48 -20.31
CA ILE A 197 21.21 2.13 -21.24
C ILE A 197 20.36 3.20 -20.55
N ASP A 198 20.81 3.69 -19.39
CA ASP A 198 20.08 4.72 -18.64
C ASP A 198 19.88 5.97 -19.48
N THR A 199 18.61 6.30 -19.69
CA THR A 199 18.21 7.58 -20.27
C THR A 199 18.47 8.71 -19.26
N LEU A 200 18.44 9.97 -19.74
CA LEU A 200 18.52 11.14 -18.86
C LEU A 200 17.44 11.12 -17.74
N GLY A 201 16.25 10.59 -18.04
CA GLY A 201 15.19 10.45 -17.04
C GLY A 201 15.54 9.42 -15.96
N ALA A 202 16.10 8.28 -16.35
CA ALA A 202 16.54 7.25 -15.41
C ALA A 202 17.65 7.78 -14.49
N GLN A 203 18.62 8.52 -15.04
CA GLN A 203 19.69 9.16 -14.27
C GLN A 203 19.14 10.10 -13.18
N LYS A 204 18.13 10.93 -13.50
CA LYS A 204 17.48 11.80 -12.51
C LYS A 204 16.75 11.02 -11.41
N LEU A 205 16.10 9.91 -11.74
CA LEU A 205 15.46 9.06 -10.74
C LEU A 205 16.51 8.41 -9.81
N GLN A 206 17.68 8.04 -10.36
CA GLN A 206 18.81 7.54 -9.57
C GLN A 206 19.37 8.61 -8.63
N GLU A 207 19.50 9.85 -9.11
CA GLU A 207 19.93 10.99 -8.28
C GLU A 207 18.95 11.20 -7.11
N ILE A 208 17.64 11.19 -7.38
CA ILE A 208 16.60 11.31 -6.36
C ILE A 208 16.68 10.16 -5.34
N LYS A 209 16.75 8.90 -5.82
CA LYS A 209 16.91 7.71 -4.96
C LYS A 209 18.14 7.88 -4.06
N THR A 210 19.29 8.17 -4.66
CA THR A 210 20.58 8.27 -3.96
C THR A 210 20.54 9.35 -2.89
N GLN A 211 20.10 10.56 -3.25
CA GLN A 211 19.98 11.68 -2.33
C GLN A 211 19.08 11.34 -1.13
N VAL A 212 17.87 10.84 -1.39
CA VAL A 212 16.88 10.53 -0.34
C VAL A 212 17.31 9.34 0.51
N CYS A 213 17.99 8.35 -0.07
CA CYS A 213 18.44 7.16 0.65
C CYS A 213 19.69 7.38 1.49
N HIS A 214 20.50 8.41 1.20
CA HIS A 214 21.60 8.85 2.06
C HIS A 214 21.11 9.52 3.35
N ASP A 215 19.91 10.08 3.36
CA ASP A 215 19.29 10.59 4.58
C ASP A 215 18.88 9.45 5.52
N THR A 216 18.78 9.79 6.81
CA THR A 216 18.38 8.81 7.82
C THR A 216 16.93 8.37 7.61
N TRP A 217 16.62 7.14 7.99
CA TRP A 217 15.24 6.68 8.01
C TRP A 217 14.37 7.51 8.97
N GLN A 218 14.96 7.95 10.09
CA GLN A 218 14.29 8.83 11.04
C GLN A 218 13.82 10.13 10.40
N LEU A 219 14.67 10.82 9.61
CA LEU A 219 14.27 12.05 8.92
C LEU A 219 13.10 11.79 7.96
N PHE A 220 13.15 10.69 7.22
CA PHE A 220 12.05 10.31 6.33
C PHE A 220 10.73 10.10 7.11
N VAL A 221 10.75 9.32 8.18
CA VAL A 221 9.57 9.07 9.02
C VAL A 221 9.05 10.38 9.60
N ASP A 222 9.95 11.24 10.09
CA ASP A 222 9.60 12.51 10.69
C ASP A 222 8.90 13.45 9.70
N LEU A 223 9.48 13.63 8.51
CA LEU A 223 8.89 14.40 7.41
C LEU A 223 7.46 13.94 7.11
N GLN A 224 7.23 12.63 7.11
CA GLN A 224 5.94 12.00 6.77
C GLN A 224 4.94 11.95 7.93
N THR A 225 5.38 12.24 9.16
CA THR A 225 4.56 12.10 10.37
C THR A 225 4.23 13.45 10.99
N TYR A 226 5.20 14.36 11.07
CA TYR A 226 5.03 15.67 11.71
C TYR A 226 4.50 16.76 10.77
N ASN A 227 4.45 16.51 9.48
CA ASN A 227 3.72 17.35 8.53
C ASN A 227 2.30 16.79 8.30
N PRO A 228 1.24 17.47 8.76
CA PRO A 228 -0.14 16.97 8.70
C PRO A 228 -0.68 16.78 7.27
N HIS A 229 -0.09 17.48 6.30
CA HIS A 229 -0.53 17.43 4.89
C HIS A 229 0.00 16.20 4.14
N THR A 230 1.01 15.51 4.68
CA THR A 230 1.65 14.36 4.01
C THR A 230 0.77 13.12 3.96
N ARG A 231 -0.16 12.93 4.91
CA ARG A 231 -1.11 11.81 4.86
C ARG A 231 -1.97 11.88 3.60
N ALA A 232 -2.57 13.04 3.33
CA ALA A 232 -3.38 13.26 2.14
C ALA A 232 -2.55 13.14 0.85
N MET A 233 -1.29 13.61 0.87
CA MET A 233 -0.35 13.42 -0.23
C MET A 233 -0.11 11.94 -0.53
N ARG A 234 0.21 11.10 0.46
CA ARG A 234 0.47 9.66 0.25
C ARG A 234 -0.74 8.93 -0.33
N LEU A 235 -1.94 9.25 0.14
CA LEU A 235 -3.19 8.70 -0.41
C LEU A 235 -3.35 9.07 -1.90
N LYS A 236 -3.13 10.34 -2.25
CA LYS A 236 -3.18 10.79 -3.66
C LYS A 236 -2.17 10.09 -4.56
N ILE A 237 -0.95 9.84 -4.06
CA ILE A 237 0.08 9.09 -4.81
C ILE A 237 -0.39 7.64 -5.03
N SER A 238 -0.93 6.98 -4.01
CA SER A 238 -1.45 5.62 -4.10
C SER A 238 -2.61 5.50 -5.10
N GLU A 239 -3.55 6.46 -5.07
CA GLU A 239 -4.63 6.56 -6.05
C GLU A 239 -4.12 6.81 -7.47
N ALA A 240 -3.10 7.65 -7.64
CA ALA A 240 -2.51 7.91 -8.94
C ALA A 240 -1.81 6.67 -9.51
N GLN A 241 -1.03 5.96 -8.68
CA GLN A 241 -0.39 4.70 -9.05
C GLN A 241 -1.44 3.67 -9.50
N THR A 242 -2.51 3.52 -8.73
CA THR A 242 -3.66 2.66 -9.08
C THR A 242 -4.19 3.02 -10.46
N LYS A 243 -4.55 4.30 -10.68
CA LYS A 243 -5.14 4.75 -11.95
C LYS A 243 -4.25 4.48 -13.16
N ILE A 244 -2.94 4.66 -13.00
CA ILE A 244 -1.97 4.36 -14.07
C ILE A 244 -1.89 2.86 -14.32
N PHE A 245 -1.88 2.03 -13.27
CA PHE A 245 -1.89 0.57 -13.41
C PHE A 245 -3.15 0.11 -14.17
N ASP A 246 -4.32 0.63 -13.79
CA ASP A 246 -5.60 0.26 -14.40
C ASP A 246 -5.67 0.68 -15.89
N GLN A 247 -5.00 1.78 -16.28
CA GLN A 247 -4.91 2.21 -17.69
C GLN A 247 -4.10 1.24 -18.58
N LEU A 248 -3.17 0.49 -18.01
CA LEU A 248 -2.28 -0.40 -18.79
C LEU A 248 -2.95 -1.74 -19.13
N LEU A 249 -4.04 -2.10 -18.45
CA LEU A 249 -4.72 -3.39 -18.63
C LEU A 249 -6.18 -3.17 -19.09
N PRO A 250 -6.45 -3.14 -20.41
CA PRO A 250 -7.80 -2.89 -20.90
C PRO A 250 -8.78 -3.94 -20.35
N ASN A 251 -10.02 -3.54 -20.05
CA ASN A 251 -11.08 -4.47 -19.59
C ASN A 251 -11.39 -5.59 -20.58
N ARG A 252 -10.90 -5.48 -21.82
CA ARG A 252 -10.94 -6.53 -22.83
C ARG A 252 -9.57 -6.63 -23.50
N ILE A 253 -8.87 -7.70 -23.19
CA ILE A 253 -7.54 -8.06 -23.69
C ILE A 253 -7.69 -8.71 -25.06
N TYR A 254 -8.65 -9.61 -25.20
CA TYR A 254 -8.92 -10.33 -26.45
C TYR A 254 -10.04 -9.64 -27.24
N LYS A 255 -9.74 -9.18 -28.45
CA LYS A 255 -10.69 -8.43 -29.28
C LYS A 255 -11.75 -9.31 -29.96
N ASP A 256 -11.42 -10.57 -30.22
CA ASP A 256 -12.21 -11.55 -30.98
C ASP A 256 -13.13 -12.40 -30.11
N ARG A 257 -12.81 -12.54 -28.82
CA ARG A 257 -13.57 -13.33 -27.84
C ARG A 257 -13.51 -12.72 -26.45
N LEU A 258 -14.18 -13.33 -25.48
CA LEU A 258 -14.14 -13.00 -24.07
C LEU A 258 -13.55 -14.18 -23.31
N VAL A 259 -12.40 -14.00 -22.65
CA VAL A 259 -11.76 -15.04 -21.86
C VAL A 259 -12.18 -14.89 -20.41
N ILE A 260 -12.76 -15.92 -19.82
CA ILE A 260 -13.33 -15.87 -18.47
C ILE A 260 -12.63 -16.89 -17.60
N GLY A 261 -12.00 -16.44 -16.53
CA GLY A 261 -11.48 -17.29 -15.47
C GLY A 261 -12.59 -17.71 -14.53
N ILE A 262 -12.77 -19.01 -14.31
CA ILE A 262 -13.79 -19.54 -13.39
C ILE A 262 -13.16 -20.34 -12.25
N GLN A 263 -13.80 -20.27 -11.08
CA GLN A 263 -13.50 -21.16 -9.95
C GLN A 263 -13.99 -22.58 -10.28
N GLY A 264 -13.29 -23.62 -9.83
CA GLY A 264 -13.66 -25.01 -10.13
C GLY A 264 -13.28 -25.50 -11.53
N GLY A 265 -13.51 -26.81 -11.74
CA GLY A 265 -13.21 -27.50 -13.00
C GLY A 265 -14.40 -27.59 -13.95
N ARG A 266 -14.18 -28.31 -15.05
CA ARG A 266 -15.20 -28.61 -16.06
C ARG A 266 -16.39 -29.36 -15.45
N GLY A 267 -17.61 -28.93 -15.75
CA GLY A 267 -18.85 -29.48 -15.19
C GLY A 267 -19.23 -28.97 -13.80
N SER A 268 -18.44 -28.05 -13.23
CA SER A 268 -18.77 -27.43 -11.94
C SER A 268 -19.95 -26.46 -12.02
N PHE A 269 -20.55 -26.15 -10.87
CA PHE A 269 -21.61 -25.12 -10.78
C PHE A 269 -21.12 -23.72 -11.17
N ASN A 270 -19.82 -23.45 -11.11
CA ASN A 270 -19.25 -22.20 -11.60
C ASN A 270 -19.28 -22.13 -13.14
N GLU A 271 -19.01 -23.24 -13.83
CA GLU A 271 -19.20 -23.29 -15.29
C GLU A 271 -20.66 -23.08 -15.67
N GLU A 272 -21.59 -23.70 -14.93
CA GLU A 272 -23.03 -23.49 -15.11
C GLU A 272 -23.42 -22.03 -14.88
N ALA A 273 -22.92 -21.39 -13.81
CA ALA A 273 -23.15 -19.98 -13.52
C ALA A 273 -22.59 -19.07 -14.62
N ALA A 274 -21.39 -19.33 -15.12
CA ALA A 274 -20.78 -18.58 -16.22
C ALA A 274 -21.61 -18.72 -17.51
N ARG A 275 -22.01 -19.93 -17.87
CA ARG A 275 -22.85 -20.19 -19.06
C ARG A 275 -24.24 -19.56 -18.91
N TYR A 276 -24.84 -19.63 -17.74
CA TYR A 276 -26.10 -18.96 -17.43
C TYR A 276 -25.98 -17.46 -17.64
N TYR A 277 -24.94 -16.82 -17.08
CA TYR A 277 -24.67 -15.41 -17.28
C TYR A 277 -24.58 -15.05 -18.77
N LEU A 278 -23.78 -15.80 -19.52
CA LEU A 278 -23.52 -15.58 -20.95
C LEU A 278 -24.72 -15.87 -21.84
N SER A 279 -25.62 -16.78 -21.46
CA SER A 279 -26.85 -17.05 -22.23
C SER A 279 -27.76 -15.83 -22.34
N ARG A 280 -27.66 -14.89 -21.38
CA ARG A 280 -28.35 -13.61 -21.38
C ARG A 280 -27.71 -12.60 -22.35
N THR A 281 -26.50 -12.90 -22.86
CA THR A 281 -25.70 -12.06 -23.75
C THR A 281 -25.15 -12.86 -24.96
N PRO A 282 -26.04 -13.34 -25.86
CA PRO A 282 -25.74 -14.40 -26.82
C PRO A 282 -24.76 -14.06 -27.97
N GLU A 283 -24.40 -12.79 -28.16
CA GLU A 283 -23.54 -12.36 -29.28
C GLU A 283 -22.03 -12.44 -29.00
N CYS A 284 -21.62 -12.89 -27.80
CA CYS A 284 -20.23 -12.91 -27.39
C CYS A 284 -19.58 -14.30 -27.55
N LYS A 285 -18.58 -14.43 -28.45
CA LYS A 285 -17.68 -15.59 -28.44
C LYS A 285 -16.90 -15.59 -27.12
N PHE A 286 -16.84 -16.73 -26.44
CA PHE A 286 -16.15 -16.82 -25.15
C PHE A 286 -15.30 -18.09 -25.02
N GLU A 287 -14.35 -18.05 -24.08
CA GLU A 287 -13.48 -19.15 -23.69
C GLU A 287 -13.45 -19.20 -22.16
N LEU A 288 -13.61 -20.40 -21.58
CA LEU A 288 -13.55 -20.61 -20.13
C LEU A 288 -12.18 -21.14 -19.74
N HIS A 289 -11.54 -20.48 -18.77
CA HIS A 289 -10.30 -20.91 -18.14
C HIS A 289 -10.60 -21.43 -16.75
N TYR A 290 -10.40 -22.74 -16.54
CA TYR A 290 -10.63 -23.41 -15.27
C TYR A 290 -9.45 -23.13 -14.34
N LEU A 291 -9.65 -22.24 -13.37
CA LEU A 291 -8.58 -21.79 -12.47
C LEU A 291 -8.69 -22.44 -11.09
N HIS A 292 -9.73 -23.25 -10.87
CA HIS A 292 -9.99 -24.08 -9.69
C HIS A 292 -10.28 -23.30 -8.40
N THR A 293 -9.53 -22.24 -8.10
CA THR A 293 -9.61 -21.45 -6.88
C THR A 293 -9.97 -20.00 -7.19
N THR A 294 -10.69 -19.33 -6.28
CA THR A 294 -11.01 -17.90 -6.38
C THR A 294 -9.73 -17.06 -6.39
N GLU A 295 -8.70 -17.46 -5.65
CA GLU A 295 -7.39 -16.81 -5.67
C GLU A 295 -6.74 -16.86 -7.06
N ASN A 296 -6.79 -18.00 -7.75
CA ASN A 296 -6.25 -18.10 -9.11
C ASN A 296 -7.08 -17.28 -10.11
N VAL A 297 -8.41 -17.23 -9.96
CA VAL A 297 -9.27 -16.38 -10.78
C VAL A 297 -8.89 -14.90 -10.66
N LEU A 298 -8.80 -14.40 -9.42
CA LEU A 298 -8.47 -13.00 -9.19
C LEU A 298 -7.03 -12.66 -9.57
N ARG A 299 -6.07 -13.58 -9.38
CA ARG A 299 -4.69 -13.43 -9.87
C ARG A 299 -4.66 -13.32 -11.40
N ALA A 300 -5.30 -14.25 -12.10
CA ALA A 300 -5.36 -14.24 -13.57
C ALA A 300 -6.05 -12.98 -14.10
N LEU A 301 -7.07 -12.47 -13.40
CA LEU A 301 -7.72 -11.22 -13.73
C LEU A 301 -6.77 -10.02 -13.53
N HIS A 302 -6.04 -9.99 -12.42
CA HIS A 302 -5.06 -8.96 -12.09
C HIS A 302 -3.86 -8.92 -13.06
N GLU A 303 -3.34 -10.09 -13.46
CA GLU A 303 -2.20 -10.24 -14.37
C GLU A 303 -2.58 -10.02 -15.85
N GLY A 304 -3.86 -9.86 -16.16
CA GLY A 304 -4.33 -9.71 -17.53
C GLY A 304 -4.26 -11.01 -18.34
N VAL A 305 -4.46 -12.16 -17.70
CA VAL A 305 -4.59 -13.46 -18.38
C VAL A 305 -6.02 -13.69 -18.87
N VAL A 306 -7.02 -13.20 -18.12
CA VAL A 306 -8.46 -13.30 -18.43
C VAL A 306 -9.12 -11.91 -18.47
N ASP A 307 -10.25 -11.79 -19.19
CA ASP A 307 -11.06 -10.57 -19.27
C ASP A 307 -12.06 -10.43 -18.12
N ARG A 308 -12.58 -11.56 -17.64
CA ARG A 308 -13.59 -11.64 -16.57
C ARG A 308 -13.24 -12.73 -15.56
N GLY A 309 -13.66 -12.51 -14.33
CA GLY A 309 -13.63 -13.52 -13.27
C GLY A 309 -15.03 -13.95 -12.88
N GLN A 310 -15.22 -15.24 -12.60
CA GLN A 310 -16.44 -15.78 -12.03
C GLN A 310 -16.13 -16.76 -10.90
N PHE A 311 -16.79 -16.57 -9.75
CA PHE A 311 -16.62 -17.40 -8.56
C PHE A 311 -17.81 -17.27 -7.62
N ALA A 312 -17.96 -18.24 -6.71
CA ALA A 312 -19.03 -18.24 -5.72
C ALA A 312 -18.69 -17.34 -4.52
N ILE A 313 -19.69 -16.63 -3.98
CA ILE A 313 -19.54 -15.84 -2.74
C ILE A 313 -20.33 -16.43 -1.56
N HIS A 314 -21.49 -17.02 -1.84
CA HIS A 314 -22.37 -17.54 -0.80
C HIS A 314 -23.15 -18.74 -1.29
N ASN A 315 -23.24 -19.77 -0.47
CA ASN A 315 -24.09 -20.94 -0.69
C ASN A 315 -25.16 -21.02 0.41
N SER A 316 -26.43 -21.26 0.06
CA SER A 316 -27.53 -21.33 1.03
C SER A 316 -27.32 -22.32 2.18
N LEU A 317 -26.56 -23.40 1.95
CA LEU A 317 -26.25 -24.43 2.94
C LEU A 317 -24.88 -24.25 3.59
N GLY A 318 -23.89 -23.81 2.80
CA GLY A 318 -22.50 -23.68 3.23
C GLY A 318 -22.12 -22.32 3.83
N GLY A 319 -23.00 -21.32 3.71
CA GLY A 319 -22.72 -19.94 4.08
C GLY A 319 -21.73 -19.26 3.11
N ILE A 320 -20.98 -18.30 3.63
CA ILE A 320 -19.99 -17.53 2.86
C ILE A 320 -18.83 -18.43 2.44
N VAL A 321 -18.37 -18.26 1.20
CA VAL A 321 -17.17 -18.94 0.69
C VAL A 321 -15.93 -18.22 1.22
N THR A 322 -15.31 -18.78 2.27
CA THR A 322 -14.14 -18.18 2.96
C THR A 322 -12.99 -17.87 2.00
N GLU A 323 -12.74 -18.73 1.03
CA GLU A 323 -11.68 -18.55 0.03
C GLU A 323 -11.88 -17.27 -0.79
N THR A 324 -13.14 -16.95 -1.12
CA THR A 324 -13.50 -15.72 -1.83
C THR A 324 -13.20 -14.48 -0.99
N VAL A 325 -13.47 -14.52 0.31
CA VAL A 325 -13.12 -13.43 1.24
C VAL A 325 -11.61 -13.23 1.30
N GLN A 326 -10.84 -14.31 1.43
CA GLN A 326 -9.38 -14.26 1.50
C GLN A 326 -8.76 -13.73 0.20
N ALA A 327 -9.26 -14.18 -0.96
CA ALA A 327 -8.79 -13.73 -2.26
C ALA A 327 -9.15 -12.24 -2.50
N SER A 328 -10.34 -11.81 -2.09
CA SER A 328 -10.79 -10.42 -2.22
C SER A 328 -10.00 -9.43 -1.35
N ALA A 329 -9.36 -9.91 -0.28
CA ALA A 329 -8.45 -9.09 0.52
C ALA A 329 -7.09 -8.85 -0.16
N LYS A 330 -6.69 -9.72 -1.10
CA LYS A 330 -5.40 -9.66 -1.81
C LYS A 330 -5.48 -8.92 -3.14
N TYR A 331 -6.58 -9.08 -3.87
CA TYR A 331 -6.72 -8.57 -5.24
C TYR A 331 -7.89 -7.60 -5.35
N ARG A 332 -7.71 -6.58 -6.22
CA ARG A 332 -8.75 -5.61 -6.53
C ARG A 332 -9.50 -6.02 -7.81
N PHE A 333 -10.80 -5.80 -7.81
CA PHE A 333 -11.69 -6.05 -8.92
C PHE A 333 -12.96 -5.21 -8.75
N ASP A 334 -13.65 -4.97 -9.86
CA ASP A 334 -14.98 -4.37 -9.89
C ASP A 334 -16.04 -5.47 -10.07
N ILE A 335 -17.12 -5.35 -9.31
CA ILE A 335 -18.29 -6.23 -9.44
C ILE A 335 -19.17 -5.69 -10.54
N ILE A 336 -19.34 -6.47 -11.61
CA ILE A 336 -20.29 -6.15 -12.67
C ILE A 336 -21.69 -6.56 -12.22
N GLU A 337 -21.82 -7.77 -11.67
CA GLU A 337 -23.11 -8.31 -11.24
C GLU A 337 -22.91 -9.37 -10.16
N GLU A 338 -23.84 -9.40 -9.21
CA GLU A 338 -24.08 -10.54 -8.33
C GLU A 338 -25.36 -11.24 -8.79
N PHE A 339 -25.30 -12.56 -9.00
CA PHE A 339 -26.45 -13.34 -9.44
C PHE A 339 -26.47 -14.71 -8.79
N GLY A 340 -27.67 -15.24 -8.57
CA GLY A 340 -27.88 -16.56 -8.00
C GLY A 340 -28.36 -17.56 -9.05
N ILE A 341 -27.84 -18.78 -9.00
CA ILE A 341 -28.44 -19.93 -9.70
C ILE A 341 -28.97 -20.94 -8.70
N LYS A 342 -30.10 -21.57 -9.06
CA LYS A 342 -30.65 -22.69 -8.29
C LYS A 342 -29.77 -23.91 -8.55
N ILE A 343 -29.28 -24.51 -7.47
CA ILE A 343 -28.44 -25.71 -7.51
C ILE A 343 -29.36 -26.93 -7.56
N SER A 344 -29.37 -27.60 -8.70
CA SER A 344 -30.08 -28.86 -8.93
C SER A 344 -29.08 -30.01 -9.03
N HIS A 345 -29.39 -31.13 -8.39
CA HIS A 345 -28.62 -32.38 -8.55
C HIS A 345 -29.42 -33.38 -9.38
N ALA A 346 -28.79 -33.87 -10.45
CA ALA A 346 -29.32 -34.90 -11.32
C ALA A 346 -28.64 -36.24 -11.04
N LEU A 347 -29.42 -37.32 -11.06
CA LEU A 347 -28.94 -38.70 -11.07
C LEU A 347 -28.71 -39.12 -12.52
N MET A 348 -27.50 -39.59 -12.82
CA MET A 348 -27.09 -39.93 -14.18
C MET A 348 -26.31 -41.25 -14.22
N ILE A 349 -26.44 -41.94 -15.34
CA ILE A 349 -25.84 -43.26 -15.59
C ILE A 349 -25.09 -43.26 -16.92
N SER A 350 -24.28 -44.29 -17.16
CA SER A 350 -23.64 -44.52 -18.45
C SER A 350 -24.71 -44.58 -19.57
N LYS A 351 -24.43 -43.97 -20.72
CA LYS A 351 -25.40 -43.85 -21.84
C LYS A 351 -25.93 -45.20 -22.33
N ASP A 352 -25.07 -46.21 -22.29
CA ASP A 352 -25.35 -47.58 -22.74
C ASP A 352 -25.75 -48.52 -21.59
N ALA A 353 -26.14 -47.96 -20.43
CA ALA A 353 -26.63 -48.73 -19.28
C ALA A 353 -28.16 -48.59 -19.17
N GLU A 354 -28.80 -49.65 -18.69
CA GLU A 354 -30.20 -49.59 -18.30
C GLU A 354 -30.32 -49.34 -16.79
N PHE A 355 -31.30 -48.53 -16.38
CA PHE A 355 -31.44 -48.17 -14.97
C PHE A 355 -31.67 -49.38 -14.06
N SER A 356 -32.26 -50.47 -14.59
CA SER A 356 -32.43 -51.73 -13.87
C SER A 356 -31.12 -52.42 -13.48
N GLU A 357 -29.99 -52.06 -14.11
CA GLU A 357 -28.66 -52.61 -13.83
C GLU A 357 -27.95 -51.85 -12.70
N VAL A 358 -28.47 -50.70 -12.28
CA VAL A 358 -27.87 -49.85 -11.26
C VAL A 358 -28.18 -50.38 -9.86
N ASP A 359 -27.14 -50.58 -9.06
CA ASP A 359 -27.26 -50.95 -7.64
C ASP A 359 -26.60 -49.94 -6.69
N THR A 360 -25.77 -49.03 -7.21
CA THR A 360 -24.94 -48.13 -6.40
C THR A 360 -25.00 -46.70 -6.92
N ILE A 361 -25.17 -45.73 -6.02
CA ILE A 361 -24.99 -44.29 -6.26
C ILE A 361 -23.65 -43.88 -5.63
N MET A 362 -22.71 -43.44 -6.46
CA MET A 362 -21.40 -42.92 -6.04
C MET A 362 -21.29 -41.43 -6.34
N THR A 363 -21.15 -40.59 -5.33
CA THR A 363 -20.97 -39.13 -5.50
C THR A 363 -20.31 -38.50 -4.26
N HIS A 364 -20.03 -37.20 -4.33
CA HIS A 364 -19.41 -36.45 -3.25
C HIS A 364 -20.28 -36.50 -1.97
N PRO A 365 -19.71 -36.66 -0.76
CA PRO A 365 -20.46 -36.78 0.49
C PRO A 365 -21.45 -35.62 0.74
N GLN A 366 -21.11 -34.43 0.26
CA GLN A 366 -21.97 -33.25 0.38
C GLN A 366 -23.21 -33.32 -0.51
N VAL A 367 -23.12 -33.96 -1.69
CA VAL A 367 -24.27 -34.19 -2.58
C VAL A 367 -25.22 -35.22 -1.96
N LEU A 368 -24.67 -36.32 -1.41
CA LEU A 368 -25.46 -37.32 -0.67
C LEU A 368 -26.22 -36.69 0.50
N ARG A 369 -25.55 -35.84 1.29
CA ARG A 369 -26.21 -35.12 2.40
C ARG A 369 -27.31 -34.18 1.91
N GLN A 370 -27.13 -33.54 0.75
CA GLN A 370 -28.10 -32.61 0.19
C GLN A 370 -29.32 -33.28 -0.43
N CYS A 371 -29.21 -34.56 -0.82
CA CYS A 371 -30.29 -35.31 -1.49
C CYS A 371 -30.81 -36.47 -0.63
N HIS A 372 -30.44 -36.52 0.66
CA HIS A 372 -30.61 -37.69 1.52
C HIS A 372 -32.08 -38.15 1.60
N THR A 373 -33.00 -37.23 1.83
CA THR A 373 -34.43 -37.51 1.99
C THR A 373 -35.02 -38.03 0.68
N ASN A 374 -34.75 -37.35 -0.44
CA ASN A 374 -35.26 -37.77 -1.75
C ASN A 374 -34.66 -39.11 -2.20
N LEU A 375 -33.36 -39.34 -1.95
CA LEU A 375 -32.69 -40.60 -2.25
C LEU A 375 -33.27 -41.75 -1.43
N LEU A 376 -33.55 -41.55 -0.14
CA LEU A 376 -34.21 -42.57 0.68
C LEU A 376 -35.64 -42.85 0.23
N GLN A 377 -36.38 -41.84 -0.23
CA GLN A 377 -37.76 -42.04 -0.68
C GLN A 377 -37.85 -42.76 -2.05
N LYS A 378 -37.05 -42.32 -3.02
CA LYS A 378 -37.14 -42.79 -4.42
C LYS A 378 -36.20 -43.95 -4.73
N TYR A 379 -35.03 -43.98 -4.08
CA TYR A 379 -33.91 -44.87 -4.40
C TYR A 379 -33.39 -45.65 -3.18
N SER A 380 -34.27 -45.96 -2.21
CA SER A 380 -33.92 -46.68 -0.95
C SER A 380 -33.18 -48.01 -1.14
N LYS A 381 -33.35 -48.67 -2.29
CA LYS A 381 -32.72 -49.96 -2.60
C LYS A 381 -31.30 -49.82 -3.14
N LEU A 382 -30.90 -48.63 -3.58
CA LEU A 382 -29.56 -48.38 -4.12
C LEU A 382 -28.59 -48.09 -2.98
N LYS A 383 -27.40 -48.68 -3.05
CA LYS A 383 -26.31 -48.41 -2.11
C LYS A 383 -25.76 -47.01 -2.36
N GLN A 384 -25.76 -46.15 -1.35
CA GLN A 384 -25.19 -44.80 -1.44
C GLN A 384 -23.78 -44.81 -0.88
N THR A 385 -22.79 -44.38 -1.65
CA THR A 385 -21.38 -44.36 -1.24
C THR A 385 -20.65 -43.13 -1.74
N SER A 386 -19.61 -42.73 -1.02
CA SER A 386 -18.55 -41.87 -1.57
C SER A 386 -17.44 -42.77 -2.08
N GLY A 387 -16.76 -42.37 -3.14
CA GLY A 387 -15.49 -42.98 -3.52
C GLY A 387 -14.36 -42.61 -2.55
N GLU A 388 -13.22 -43.28 -2.68
CA GLU A 388 -11.96 -42.96 -1.99
C GLU A 388 -10.99 -42.25 -2.95
N GLY A 389 -10.07 -41.43 -2.42
CA GLY A 389 -9.12 -40.67 -3.23
C GLY A 389 -9.83 -39.71 -4.20
N ASP A 390 -9.45 -39.73 -5.48
CA ASP A 390 -10.02 -38.87 -6.52
C ASP A 390 -11.50 -39.16 -6.82
N LEU A 391 -11.99 -40.35 -6.45
CA LEU A 391 -13.40 -40.75 -6.63
C LEU A 391 -14.34 -40.08 -5.62
N VAL A 392 -13.81 -39.28 -4.68
CA VAL A 392 -14.62 -38.36 -3.86
C VAL A 392 -15.21 -37.25 -4.74
N ASP A 393 -14.51 -36.85 -5.81
CA ASP A 393 -15.00 -35.87 -6.77
C ASP A 393 -16.00 -36.52 -7.73
N HIS A 394 -17.27 -36.11 -7.63
CA HIS A 394 -18.34 -36.57 -8.50
C HIS A 394 -18.11 -36.23 -9.98
N ALA A 395 -17.34 -35.18 -10.30
CA ALA A 395 -16.93 -34.91 -11.68
C ALA A 395 -16.01 -36.01 -12.23
N LYS A 396 -15.09 -36.52 -11.39
CA LYS A 396 -14.21 -37.63 -11.76
C LYS A 396 -14.97 -38.94 -11.93
N VAL A 397 -15.93 -39.20 -11.04
CA VAL A 397 -16.83 -40.37 -11.16
C VAL A 397 -17.61 -40.31 -12.48
N ALA A 398 -18.14 -39.14 -12.86
CA ALA A 398 -18.85 -38.98 -14.13
C ALA A 398 -17.95 -39.21 -15.35
N GLU A 399 -16.72 -38.72 -15.34
CA GLU A 399 -15.73 -38.95 -16.40
C GLU A 399 -15.44 -40.44 -16.58
N LEU A 400 -15.12 -41.14 -15.48
CA LEU A 400 -14.77 -42.57 -15.53
C LEU A 400 -15.98 -43.46 -15.87
N LEU A 401 -17.20 -43.05 -15.50
CA LEU A 401 -18.43 -43.72 -15.88
C LEU A 401 -18.71 -43.57 -17.38
N ALA A 402 -18.37 -42.43 -17.97
CA ALA A 402 -18.50 -42.17 -19.40
C ALA A 402 -17.42 -42.89 -20.22
N SER A 403 -16.17 -42.97 -19.72
CA SER A 403 -15.08 -43.70 -20.39
C SER A 403 -15.23 -45.23 -20.30
N GLY A 404 -16.15 -45.72 -19.46
CA GLY A 404 -16.37 -47.15 -19.22
C GLY A 404 -15.36 -47.79 -18.27
N GLU A 405 -14.51 -46.99 -17.63
CA GLU A 405 -13.58 -47.44 -16.58
C GLU A 405 -14.29 -47.77 -15.27
N LEU A 406 -15.43 -47.11 -15.00
CA LEU A 406 -16.32 -47.50 -13.91
C LEU A 406 -17.42 -48.46 -14.39
N PRO A 407 -17.78 -49.46 -13.57
CA PRO A 407 -18.88 -50.38 -13.85
C PRO A 407 -20.21 -49.70 -14.16
N LYS A 408 -20.97 -50.26 -15.11
CA LYS A 408 -22.29 -49.76 -15.53
C LYS A 408 -23.38 -49.80 -14.45
N ASN A 409 -23.18 -50.58 -13.37
CA ASN A 409 -24.11 -50.64 -12.24
C ASN A 409 -23.99 -49.43 -11.30
N ILE A 410 -23.12 -48.45 -11.61
CA ILE A 410 -22.93 -47.22 -10.84
C ILE A 410 -23.69 -46.07 -11.49
N ALA A 411 -24.44 -45.34 -10.67
CA ALA A 411 -24.95 -44.01 -10.98
C ALA A 411 -24.14 -42.94 -10.23
N VAL A 412 -24.03 -41.75 -10.82
CA VAL A 412 -23.40 -40.58 -10.20
C VAL A 412 -24.41 -39.45 -10.07
N MET A 413 -24.17 -38.54 -9.13
CA MET A 413 -24.97 -37.32 -8.98
C MET A 413 -24.12 -36.07 -9.13
N GLY A 414 -24.65 -35.07 -9.82
CA GLY A 414 -23.99 -33.79 -10.08
C GLY A 414 -24.92 -32.80 -10.79
N SER A 415 -24.33 -31.76 -11.38
CA SER A 415 -25.09 -30.81 -12.21
C SER A 415 -25.59 -31.48 -13.49
N ARG A 416 -26.66 -30.95 -14.07
CA ARG A 416 -27.11 -31.35 -15.43
C ARG A 416 -26.01 -31.15 -16.47
N THR A 417 -25.26 -30.06 -16.35
CA THR A 417 -24.12 -29.72 -17.20
C THR A 417 -23.06 -30.83 -17.20
N LEU A 418 -22.81 -31.48 -16.06
CA LEU A 418 -21.86 -32.58 -15.95
C LEU A 418 -22.29 -33.80 -16.78
N ALA A 419 -23.60 -34.09 -16.84
CA ALA A 419 -24.13 -35.16 -17.68
C ALA A 419 -23.96 -34.84 -19.17
N GLU A 420 -24.26 -33.60 -19.57
CA GLU A 420 -24.13 -33.14 -20.96
C GLU A 420 -22.67 -33.17 -21.44
N ILE A 421 -21.72 -32.78 -20.58
CA ILE A 421 -20.28 -32.76 -20.89
C ILE A 421 -19.72 -34.17 -21.10
N ASN A 422 -20.18 -35.14 -20.31
CA ASN A 422 -19.68 -36.51 -20.33
C ASN A 422 -20.59 -37.46 -21.15
N ASP A 423 -21.59 -36.92 -21.86
CA ASP A 423 -22.57 -37.68 -22.63
C ASP A 423 -23.27 -38.79 -21.81
N LEU A 424 -23.58 -38.49 -20.54
CA LEU A 424 -24.28 -39.41 -19.62
C LEU A 424 -25.80 -39.29 -19.75
N LYS A 425 -26.51 -40.39 -19.48
CA LYS A 425 -27.97 -40.45 -19.50
C LYS A 425 -28.52 -40.00 -18.15
N ILE A 426 -29.28 -38.91 -18.13
CA ILE A 426 -29.98 -38.42 -16.93
C ILE A 426 -31.22 -39.29 -16.68
N ILE A 427 -31.35 -39.79 -15.46
CA ILE A 427 -32.50 -40.58 -15.01
C ILE A 427 -33.54 -39.68 -14.35
N GLU A 428 -33.10 -38.80 -13.46
CA GLU A 428 -33.95 -37.85 -12.76
C GLU A 428 -33.15 -36.61 -12.40
N ASP A 429 -33.79 -35.45 -12.41
CA ASP A 429 -33.22 -34.15 -12.05
C ASP A 429 -33.96 -33.57 -10.84
N ASN A 430 -33.38 -32.57 -10.18
CA ASN A 430 -33.94 -31.88 -9.01
C ASN A 430 -34.14 -32.80 -7.80
N LEU A 431 -33.09 -33.56 -7.43
CA LEU A 431 -33.11 -34.52 -6.31
C LEU A 431 -32.64 -33.95 -4.95
N GLN A 432 -32.25 -32.68 -4.87
CA GLN A 432 -31.91 -32.04 -3.61
C GLN A 432 -33.14 -31.88 -2.69
N ASP A 433 -32.93 -32.05 -1.38
CA ASP A 433 -33.99 -32.02 -0.36
C ASP A 433 -34.60 -30.63 -0.17
N LEU A 434 -33.83 -29.57 -0.40
CA LEU A 434 -34.31 -28.18 -0.33
C LEU A 434 -34.53 -27.62 -1.73
N ASP A 435 -35.79 -27.31 -2.05
CA ASP A 435 -36.16 -26.67 -3.32
C ASP A 435 -35.58 -25.25 -3.48
N SER A 436 -35.18 -24.62 -2.38
CA SER A 436 -34.55 -23.29 -2.32
C SER A 436 -33.04 -23.36 -2.10
N ASN A 437 -32.34 -24.28 -2.77
CA ASN A 437 -30.88 -24.35 -2.74
C ASN A 437 -30.27 -23.39 -3.78
N PHE A 438 -29.77 -22.24 -3.35
CA PHE A 438 -29.15 -21.25 -4.23
C PHE A 438 -27.67 -21.07 -3.90
N THR A 439 -26.88 -20.82 -4.94
CA THR A 439 -25.53 -20.27 -4.76
C THR A 439 -25.45 -18.93 -5.48
N SER A 440 -24.97 -17.92 -4.76
CA SER A 440 -24.67 -16.60 -5.29
C SER A 440 -23.26 -16.57 -5.84
N PHE A 441 -23.12 -16.01 -7.02
CA PHE A 441 -21.87 -15.87 -7.75
C PHE A 441 -21.62 -14.41 -8.09
N LEU A 442 -20.34 -14.04 -8.16
CA LEU A 442 -19.93 -12.74 -8.67
C LEU A 442 -19.42 -12.89 -10.10
N TRP A 443 -19.82 -11.95 -10.95
CA TRP A 443 -19.20 -11.67 -12.23
C TRP A 443 -18.37 -10.39 -12.10
N VAL A 444 -17.06 -10.49 -12.32
CA VAL A 444 -16.14 -9.40 -12.01
C VAL A 444 -15.23 -9.06 -13.19
N GLN A 445 -14.70 -7.84 -13.16
CA GLN A 445 -13.65 -7.36 -14.07
C GLN A 445 -12.54 -6.65 -13.29
N ARG A 446 -11.48 -6.27 -13.98
CA ARG A 446 -10.49 -5.35 -13.41
C ARG A 446 -11.14 -3.98 -13.09
N PRO A 447 -10.62 -3.24 -12.11
CA PRO A 447 -11.10 -1.89 -11.77
C PRO A 447 -11.05 -0.88 -12.93
#